data_AF-A0A4V3C2S4-F1
#
_entry.id   AF-A0A4V3C2S4-F1
#
_cell.length_a   1.000
_cell.length_b   1.000
_cell.length_c   1.000
_cell.angle_alpha   90.00
_cell.angle_beta   90.00
_cell.angle_gamma   90.00
#
_symmetry.space_group_name_H-M   'P 1'
#
loop_
_entity.id
_entity.type
_entity.pdbx_description
1 polymer ?
#
loop_
_entity_poly.entity_id
_entity_poly.type
_entity_poly.pdbx_seq_one_letter_code
_entity_poly.pdbx_strand_id
1 'polypeptide(L)'
;MLKKNIFILILILNVFIFALLLAFEVPLIILLTNEGRLAATLIFLSTIFQTIFIFLFVFQNFTNKYKYVFVIYVSRFSIYLLNWALYFSVLMTQGQYLRNEFTWFLVGLIIIIFAHLVSLGQLLIFDGPKLLKFKFAKLDSAKFKKHIDRNNKFYNKYFSN
;
A
#
# COMPACT_ATOMS: atom_id res chain seq x y z
N MET A 1 -5.63 -4.95 -17.67
CA MET A 1 -4.29 -4.35 -17.83
C MET A 1 -4.44 -2.91 -18.26
N LEU A 2 -3.49 -2.03 -17.92
CA LEU A 2 -3.44 -0.67 -18.46
C LEU A 2 -2.83 -0.69 -19.87
N LYS A 3 -3.17 0.31 -20.70
CA LYS A 3 -2.47 0.53 -21.98
C LYS A 3 -1.00 0.82 -21.68
N LYS A 4 -0.08 0.28 -22.50
CA LYS A 4 1.38 0.37 -22.31
C LYS A 4 1.85 1.79 -21.97
N ASN A 5 1.40 2.79 -22.72
CA ASN A 5 1.81 4.19 -22.52
C ASN A 5 1.34 4.75 -21.17
N ILE A 6 0.11 4.42 -20.75
CA ILE A 6 -0.45 4.85 -19.46
C ILE A 6 0.28 4.14 -18.32
N PHE A 7 0.57 2.85 -18.46
CA PHE A 7 1.35 2.09 -17.48
C PHE A 7 2.75 2.68 -17.28
N ILE A 8 3.47 2.94 -18.38
CA ILE A 8 4.83 3.51 -18.32
C ILE A 8 4.79 4.90 -17.68
N LEU A 9 3.83 5.75 -18.04
CA LEU A 9 3.68 7.08 -17.44
C LEU A 9 3.49 7.00 -15.91
N ILE A 10 2.58 6.14 -15.45
CA ILE A 10 2.31 5.96 -14.02
C ILE A 10 3.53 5.33 -13.31
N LEU A 11 4.24 4.42 -13.96
CA LEU A 11 5.45 3.82 -13.40
C LEU A 11 6.56 4.86 -13.22
N ILE A 12 6.81 5.70 -14.24
CA ILE A 12 7.78 6.81 -14.15
C ILE A 12 7.40 7.75 -13.01
N LEU A 13 6.12 8.11 -12.91
CA LEU A 13 5.64 8.98 -11.82
C LEU A 13 5.88 8.36 -10.44
N ASN A 14 5.59 7.06 -10.27
CA ASN A 14 5.86 6.35 -9.02
C ASN A 14 7.35 6.28 -8.67
N VAL A 15 8.19 5.98 -9.64
CA VAL A 15 9.65 5.92 -9.44
C VAL A 15 10.22 7.29 -9.11
N PHE A 16 9.74 8.34 -9.77
CA PHE A 16 10.13 9.72 -9.49
C PHE A 16 9.71 10.14 -8.07
N ILE A 17 8.48 9.87 -7.66
CA ILE A 17 7.99 10.14 -6.30
C ILE A 17 8.80 9.36 -5.27
N PHE A 18 9.11 8.09 -5.53
CA PHE A 18 9.95 7.28 -4.65
C PHE A 18 11.35 7.85 -4.51
N ALA A 19 11.97 8.31 -5.60
CA ALA A 19 13.28 8.96 -5.55
C ALA A 19 13.24 10.27 -4.74
N LEU A 20 12.19 11.09 -4.92
CA LEU A 20 11.99 12.30 -4.11
C LEU A 20 11.82 11.98 -2.62
N LEU A 21 11.04 10.94 -2.29
CA LEU A 21 10.88 10.47 -0.91
C LEU A 21 12.22 10.01 -0.35
N LEU A 22 12.95 9.14 -1.05
CA LEU A 22 14.28 8.66 -0.62
C LEU A 22 15.26 9.83 -0.37
N ALA A 23 15.30 10.80 -1.28
CA ALA A 23 16.18 11.97 -1.16
C ALA A 23 15.89 12.79 0.10
N PHE A 24 14.67 12.73 0.62
CA PHE A 24 14.24 13.45 1.82
C PHE A 24 14.29 12.58 3.10
N GLU A 25 13.89 11.31 3.00
CA GLU A 25 13.87 10.34 4.09
C GLU A 25 15.28 10.00 4.56
N VAL A 26 16.28 9.91 3.67
CA VAL A 26 17.67 9.60 4.04
C VAL A 26 18.29 10.67 4.95
N PRO A 27 18.26 11.98 4.61
CA PRO A 27 18.70 13.02 5.54
C PRO A 27 17.95 13.02 6.88
N LEU A 28 16.63 12.78 6.87
CA LEU A 28 15.84 12.69 8.10
C LEU A 28 16.29 11.53 8.99
N ILE A 29 16.55 10.35 8.42
CA ILE A 29 17.06 9.20 9.15
C ILE A 29 18.38 9.55 9.86
N ILE A 30 19.30 10.22 9.16
CA ILE A 30 20.61 10.62 9.69
C ILE A 30 20.46 11.64 10.83
N LEU A 31 19.58 12.63 10.67
CA LEU A 31 19.33 13.63 11.71
C LEU A 31 18.67 13.02 12.96
N LEU A 32 17.75 12.08 12.76
CA LEU A 32 16.96 11.49 13.83
C LEU A 32 17.66 10.30 14.54
N THR A 33 18.78 9.78 14.03
CA THR A 33 19.48 8.66 14.69
C THR A 33 19.99 8.97 16.10
N ASN A 34 20.19 10.24 16.45
CA ASN A 34 20.71 10.66 17.75
C ASN A 34 19.62 10.95 18.79
N GLU A 35 18.45 11.46 18.39
CA GLU A 35 17.36 11.87 19.30
C GLU A 35 16.06 11.07 19.11
N GLY A 36 15.92 10.32 18.01
CA GLY A 36 14.65 9.73 17.56
C GLY A 36 14.80 8.44 16.76
N ARG A 37 15.56 7.45 17.27
CA ARG A 37 15.80 6.13 16.61
C ARG A 37 14.53 5.43 16.15
N LEU A 38 13.44 5.57 16.92
CA LEU A 38 12.15 5.01 16.56
C LEU A 38 11.60 5.65 15.28
N ALA A 39 11.61 6.98 15.16
CA ALA A 39 11.15 7.68 13.96
C ALA A 39 11.99 7.34 12.72
N ALA A 40 13.31 7.29 12.87
CA ALA A 40 14.20 6.85 11.79
C ALA A 40 13.87 5.42 11.30
N THR A 41 13.59 4.50 12.22
CA THR A 41 13.18 3.12 11.90
C THR A 41 11.83 3.07 11.19
N LEU A 42 10.85 3.88 11.64
CA LEU A 42 9.53 3.97 11.02
C LEU A 42 9.59 4.54 9.60
N ILE A 43 10.46 5.54 9.36
CA ILE A 43 10.72 6.09 8.02
C ILE A 43 11.34 5.01 7.12
N PHE A 44 12.35 4.29 7.59
CA PHE A 44 12.95 3.20 6.82
C PHE A 44 11.95 2.09 6.44
N LEU A 45 11.05 1.72 7.36
CA LEU A 45 9.97 0.77 7.10
C LEU A 45 8.99 1.29 6.03
N SER A 46 8.68 2.59 6.04
CA SER A 46 7.86 3.24 5.01
C SER A 46 8.48 3.12 3.62
N THR A 47 9.80 3.33 3.49
CA THR A 47 10.53 3.19 2.22
C THR A 47 10.42 1.75 1.67
N ILE A 48 10.55 0.74 2.54
CA ILE A 48 10.38 -0.68 2.16
C ILE A 48 8.96 -0.93 1.64
N PHE A 49 7.95 -0.47 2.36
CA PHE A 49 6.56 -0.64 1.96
C PHE A 49 6.24 0.07 0.65
N GLN A 50 6.79 1.26 0.41
CA GLN A 50 6.65 1.95 -0.87
C GLN A 50 7.30 1.18 -2.03
N THR A 51 8.45 0.54 -1.79
CA THR A 51 9.10 -0.33 -2.77
C THR A 51 8.22 -1.53 -3.11
N ILE A 52 7.66 -2.20 -2.09
CA ILE A 52 6.73 -3.33 -2.28
C ILE A 52 5.47 -2.86 -3.04
N PHE A 53 4.95 -1.67 -2.73
CA PHE A 53 3.80 -1.09 -3.41
C PHE A 53 4.03 -0.93 -4.93
N ILE A 54 5.19 -0.39 -5.32
CA ILE A 54 5.57 -0.22 -6.73
C ILE A 54 5.76 -1.59 -7.41
N PHE A 55 6.45 -2.52 -6.75
CA PHE A 55 6.63 -3.87 -7.27
C PHE A 55 5.30 -4.57 -7.54
N LEU A 56 4.37 -4.49 -6.59
CA LEU A 56 3.02 -5.04 -6.74
C LEU A 56 2.24 -4.35 -7.87
N PHE A 57 2.42 -3.05 -8.11
CA PHE A 57 1.81 -2.37 -9.25
C PHE A 57 2.30 -2.96 -10.58
N VAL A 58 3.62 -3.14 -10.72
CA VAL A 58 4.23 -3.74 -11.91
C VAL A 58 3.68 -5.15 -12.11
N PHE A 59 3.69 -5.98 -11.08
CA PHE A 59 3.17 -7.34 -11.14
C PHE A 59 1.67 -7.41 -11.47
N GLN A 60 0.86 -6.51 -10.89
CA GLN A 60 -0.57 -6.39 -11.19
C GLN A 60 -0.83 -6.10 -12.68
N ASN A 61 0.04 -5.30 -13.30
CA ASN A 61 -0.13 -4.95 -14.70
C ASN A 61 0.28 -6.09 -15.65
N PHE A 62 1.21 -6.96 -15.26
CA PHE A 62 1.63 -8.12 -16.06
C PHE A 62 0.78 -9.38 -15.86
N THR A 63 0.03 -9.50 -14.76
CA THR A 63 -0.82 -10.68 -14.52
C THR A 63 -2.16 -10.59 -15.23
N ASN A 64 -2.47 -11.61 -16.04
CA ASN A 64 -3.76 -11.75 -16.72
C ASN A 64 -4.80 -12.50 -15.88
N LYS A 65 -4.37 -13.15 -14.79
CA LYS A 65 -5.23 -13.97 -13.95
C LYS A 65 -5.92 -13.09 -12.91
N TYR A 66 -7.23 -12.88 -13.08
CA TYR A 66 -8.05 -11.98 -12.27
C TYR A 66 -7.97 -12.21 -10.74
N LYS A 67 -7.93 -13.47 -10.27
CA LYS A 67 -7.77 -13.79 -8.84
C LYS A 67 -6.52 -13.12 -8.24
N TYR A 68 -5.42 -13.07 -8.98
CA TYR A 68 -4.20 -12.43 -8.53
C TYR A 68 -4.32 -10.91 -8.59
N VAL A 69 -4.97 -10.34 -9.61
CA VAL A 69 -5.23 -8.88 -9.68
C VAL A 69 -5.98 -8.39 -8.44
N PHE A 70 -7.01 -9.11 -7.99
CA PHE A 70 -7.77 -8.77 -6.80
C PHE A 70 -6.91 -8.83 -5.53
N VAL A 71 -6.19 -9.94 -5.32
CA VAL A 71 -5.31 -10.10 -4.15
C VAL A 71 -4.24 -9.00 -4.13
N ILE A 72 -3.60 -8.72 -5.27
CA ILE A 72 -2.58 -7.68 -5.38
C ILE A 72 -3.18 -6.30 -5.07
N TYR A 73 -4.39 -6.00 -5.55
CA TYR A 73 -5.05 -4.75 -5.20
C TYR A 73 -5.27 -4.60 -3.70
N VAL A 74 -5.84 -5.63 -3.05
CA VAL A 74 -6.07 -5.61 -1.60
C VAL A 74 -4.75 -5.43 -0.86
N SER A 75 -3.69 -6.17 -1.24
CA SER A 75 -2.37 -6.02 -0.66
C SER A 75 -1.81 -4.60 -0.83
N ARG A 76 -1.94 -4.00 -2.02
CA ARG A 76 -1.49 -2.62 -2.28
C ARG A 76 -2.27 -1.60 -1.47
N PHE A 77 -3.59 -1.78 -1.34
CA PHE A 77 -4.43 -0.92 -0.51
C PHE A 77 -4.04 -1.02 0.98
N SER A 78 -3.80 -2.22 1.49
CA SER A 78 -3.31 -2.43 2.87
C SER A 78 -1.94 -1.80 3.10
N ILE A 79 -1.01 -1.94 2.15
CA ILE A 79 0.32 -1.31 2.23
C ILE A 79 0.20 0.22 2.23
N TYR A 80 -0.69 0.80 1.40
CA TYR A 80 -0.97 2.22 1.41
C TYR A 80 -1.46 2.71 2.78
N LEU A 81 -2.39 1.97 3.41
CA LEU A 81 -2.88 2.30 4.76
C LEU A 81 -1.77 2.18 5.83
N LEU A 82 -0.92 1.16 5.72
CA LEU A 82 0.23 0.99 6.62
C LEU A 82 1.22 2.14 6.50
N ASN A 83 1.55 2.59 5.27
CA ASN A 83 2.40 3.75 5.05
C ASN A 83 1.80 5.03 5.67
N TRP A 84 0.50 5.24 5.53
CA TRP A 84 -0.21 6.34 6.20
C TRP A 84 -0.09 6.28 7.73
N ALA A 85 -0.26 5.09 8.32
CA ALA A 85 -0.16 4.90 9.77
C ALA A 85 1.27 5.16 10.30
N LEU A 86 2.30 4.69 9.57
CA LEU A 86 3.70 4.96 9.89
C LEU A 86 4.00 6.45 9.85
N TYR A 87 3.54 7.15 8.81
CA TYR A 87 3.75 8.58 8.67
C TYR A 87 3.09 9.39 9.78
N PHE A 88 1.84 9.07 10.14
CA PHE A 88 1.18 9.71 11.30
C PHE A 88 1.94 9.44 12.61
N SER A 89 2.51 8.25 12.76
CA SER A 89 3.30 7.91 13.94
C SER A 89 4.61 8.71 14.02
N VAL A 90 5.28 8.93 12.88
CA VAL A 90 6.44 9.83 12.77
C VAL A 90 6.03 11.26 13.12
N LEU A 91 4.91 11.76 12.59
CA LEU A 91 4.39 13.09 12.90
C LEU A 91 4.07 13.29 14.39
N MET A 92 3.43 12.30 15.02
CA MET A 92 3.09 12.36 16.45
C MET A 92 4.33 12.33 17.34
N THR A 93 5.34 11.52 16.98
CA THR A 93 6.57 11.39 17.76
C THR A 93 7.55 12.54 17.54
N GLN A 94 7.49 13.21 16.40
CA GLN A 94 8.41 14.27 15.98
C GLN A 94 7.71 15.63 15.81
N GLY A 95 6.54 15.82 16.45
CA GLY A 95 5.72 17.02 16.32
C GLY A 95 6.42 18.32 16.72
N GLN A 96 7.49 18.24 17.52
CA GLN A 96 8.34 19.39 17.85
C GLN A 96 9.02 20.03 16.63
N TYR A 97 9.28 19.25 15.57
CA TYR A 97 9.87 19.73 14.32
C TYR A 97 8.85 20.40 13.37
N LEU A 98 7.58 20.51 13.77
CA LEU A 98 6.56 21.28 13.04
C LEU A 98 6.69 22.81 13.24
N ARG A 99 7.62 23.26 14.09
CA ARG A 99 7.87 24.69 14.31
C ARG A 99 8.65 25.30 13.13
N ASN A 100 8.42 26.59 12.86
CA ASN A 100 8.95 27.32 11.69
C ASN A 100 10.48 27.23 11.49
N GLU A 101 11.24 26.89 12.54
CA GLU A 101 12.69 26.70 12.51
C GLU A 101 13.14 25.52 11.62
N PHE A 102 12.24 24.58 11.33
CA PHE A 102 12.53 23.40 10.50
C PHE A 102 11.75 23.43 9.17
N THR A 103 11.92 24.49 8.37
CA THR A 103 11.23 24.66 7.08
C THR A 103 11.40 23.44 6.15
N TRP A 104 12.54 22.76 6.20
CA TRP A 104 12.78 21.52 5.45
C TRP A 104 11.86 20.38 5.86
N PHE A 105 11.51 20.26 7.14
CA PHE A 105 10.54 19.27 7.64
C PHE A 105 9.17 19.47 6.97
N LEU A 106 8.69 20.72 6.93
CA LEU A 106 7.42 21.08 6.26
C LEU A 106 7.42 20.74 4.76
N VAL A 107 8.52 21.02 4.06
CA VAL A 107 8.68 20.65 2.63
C VAL A 107 8.57 19.13 2.46
N GLY A 108 9.20 18.36 3.34
CA GLY A 108 9.07 16.92 3.42
C GLY A 108 7.65 16.42 3.56
N LEU A 109 6.90 17.01 4.49
CA LEU A 109 5.50 16.65 4.72
C LEU A 109 4.64 16.89 3.47
N ILE A 110 4.88 18.00 2.75
CA ILE A 110 4.18 18.31 1.50
C ILE A 110 4.50 17.26 0.43
N ILE A 111 5.78 16.86 0.28
CA ILE A 111 6.19 15.81 -0.66
C ILE A 111 5.52 14.49 -0.32
N ILE A 112 5.45 14.13 0.97
CA ILE A 112 4.81 12.90 1.44
C ILE A 112 3.30 12.94 1.17
N ILE A 113 2.61 14.04 1.48
CA ILE A 113 1.19 14.20 1.18
C ILE A 113 0.93 14.08 -0.33
N PHE A 114 1.75 14.74 -1.15
CA PHE A 114 1.65 14.65 -2.60
C PHE A 114 1.85 13.20 -3.10
N ALA A 115 2.84 12.49 -2.58
CA ALA A 115 3.10 11.08 -2.89
C ALA A 115 1.88 10.19 -2.57
N HIS A 116 1.24 10.42 -1.42
CA HIS A 116 0.04 9.69 -1.01
C HIS A 116 -1.17 10.02 -1.88
N LEU A 117 -1.37 11.29 -2.26
CA LEU A 117 -2.44 11.68 -3.19
C LEU A 117 -2.29 11.00 -4.54
N VAL A 118 -1.07 10.93 -5.08
CA VAL A 118 -0.81 10.22 -6.34
C VAL A 118 -1.06 8.71 -6.19
N SER A 119 -0.58 8.10 -5.09
CA SER A 119 -0.78 6.68 -4.83
C SER A 119 -2.26 6.31 -4.65
N LEU A 120 -3.03 7.16 -3.97
CA LEU A 120 -4.48 7.02 -3.80
C LEU A 120 -5.21 7.21 -5.13
N GLY A 121 -4.88 8.25 -5.89
CA GLY A 121 -5.42 8.48 -7.22
C GLY A 121 -5.17 7.29 -8.13
N GLN A 122 -3.99 6.68 -8.05
CA GLN A 122 -3.67 5.46 -8.78
C GLN A 122 -4.59 4.29 -8.38
N LEU A 123 -4.70 4.02 -7.07
CA LEU A 123 -5.55 2.95 -6.54
C LEU A 123 -7.01 3.15 -6.94
N LEU A 124 -7.56 4.36 -6.80
CA LEU A 124 -8.97 4.64 -7.02
C LEU A 124 -9.35 4.76 -8.50
N ILE A 125 -8.53 5.42 -9.32
CA ILE A 125 -8.89 5.74 -10.71
C ILE A 125 -8.47 4.62 -11.66
N PHE A 126 -7.28 4.03 -11.45
CA PHE A 126 -6.72 3.07 -12.41
C PHE A 126 -6.93 1.62 -11.99
N ASP A 127 -6.99 1.35 -10.69
CA ASP A 127 -7.15 -0.01 -10.18
C ASP A 127 -8.57 -0.30 -9.66
N GLY A 128 -9.24 0.67 -9.04
CA GLY A 128 -10.61 0.56 -8.53
C GLY A 128 -11.65 0.13 -9.57
N PRO A 129 -11.70 0.72 -10.78
CA PRO A 129 -12.71 0.34 -11.79
C PRO A 129 -12.53 -1.10 -12.30
N LYS A 130 -11.33 -1.68 -12.18
CA LYS A 130 -11.10 -3.10 -12.51
C LYS A 130 -11.85 -4.02 -11.55
N LEU A 131 -12.13 -3.54 -10.34
CA LEU A 131 -12.86 -4.26 -9.29
C LEU A 131 -14.36 -4.00 -9.36
N LEU A 132 -14.82 -2.84 -9.84
CA LEU A 132 -16.26 -2.60 -10.05
C LEU A 132 -16.86 -3.45 -11.17
N LYS A 133 -16.03 -3.87 -12.14
CA LYS A 133 -16.42 -4.91 -13.12
C LYS A 133 -16.55 -6.31 -12.51
N PHE A 134 -16.16 -6.48 -11.24
CA PHE A 134 -16.65 -7.57 -10.43
C PHE A 134 -18.14 -7.32 -10.20
N LYS A 135 -18.99 -7.92 -11.04
CA LYS A 135 -20.19 -8.50 -10.46
C LYS A 135 -19.66 -9.33 -9.31
N PHE A 136 -19.97 -8.98 -8.06
CA PHE A 136 -19.80 -9.90 -6.93
C PHE A 136 -20.20 -11.24 -7.49
N ALA A 137 -19.22 -12.12 -7.73
CA ALA A 137 -19.51 -13.42 -8.29
C ALA A 137 -20.57 -13.94 -7.33
N LYS A 138 -21.83 -14.06 -7.78
CA LYS A 138 -22.94 -14.50 -6.94
C LYS A 138 -22.35 -15.71 -6.27
N LEU A 139 -22.03 -15.58 -4.97
CA LEU A 139 -21.41 -16.65 -4.22
C LEU A 139 -22.46 -17.72 -4.33
N ASP A 140 -22.18 -18.71 -5.19
CA ASP A 140 -23.16 -19.72 -5.54
C ASP A 140 -23.43 -20.44 -4.23
N SER A 141 -24.53 -20.07 -3.59
CA SER A 141 -24.83 -20.43 -2.21
C SER A 141 -24.89 -21.94 -2.10
N ALA A 142 -25.22 -22.63 -3.19
CA ALA A 142 -25.15 -24.07 -3.33
C ALA A 142 -23.70 -24.60 -3.24
N LYS A 143 -22.72 -23.98 -3.90
CA LYS A 143 -21.29 -24.36 -3.77
C LYS A 143 -20.74 -24.09 -2.38
N PHE A 144 -21.11 -22.96 -1.77
CA PHE A 144 -20.66 -22.61 -0.43
C PHE A 144 -21.27 -23.55 0.63
N LYS A 145 -22.58 -23.79 0.56
CA LYS A 145 -23.30 -24.77 1.40
C LYS A 145 -22.71 -26.17 1.24
N LYS A 146 -22.43 -26.62 0.00
CA LYS A 146 -21.78 -27.91 -0.26
C LYS A 146 -20.41 -28.02 0.41
N HIS A 147 -19.62 -26.95 0.45
CA HIS A 147 -18.34 -26.96 1.17
C HIS A 147 -18.52 -27.00 2.69
N ILE A 148 -19.48 -26.25 3.25
CA ILE A 148 -19.82 -26.31 4.67
C ILE A 148 -20.31 -27.71 5.06
N ASP A 149 -21.24 -28.30 4.30
CA ASP A 149 -21.78 -29.63 4.59
C ASP A 149 -20.68 -30.71 4.52
N ARG A 150 -19.72 -30.56 3.60
CA ARG A 150 -18.58 -31.48 3.49
C ARG A 150 -17.62 -31.35 4.68
N ASN A 151 -17.38 -30.13 5.14
CA ASN A 151 -16.55 -29.87 6.33
C ASN A 151 -17.24 -30.31 7.62
N ASN A 152 -18.55 -30.09 7.75
CA ASN A 152 -19.36 -30.59 8.87
C ASN A 152 -19.38 -32.12 8.91
N LYS A 153 -19.49 -32.77 7.75
CA LYS A 153 -19.40 -34.24 7.65
C LYS A 153 -18.02 -34.76 8.05
N PHE A 154 -16.96 -34.04 7.70
CA PHE A 154 -15.60 -34.36 8.13
C PHE A 154 -15.45 -34.16 9.64
N TYR A 155 -15.89 -33.01 10.16
CA TYR A 155 -15.84 -32.68 11.58
C TYR A 155 -16.58 -33.71 12.42
N ASN A 156 -17.83 -34.04 12.07
CA ASN A 156 -18.60 -35.06 12.78
C ASN A 156 -17.94 -36.44 12.70
N LYS A 157 -17.33 -36.81 11.56
CA LYS A 157 -16.63 -38.09 11.44
C LYS A 157 -15.45 -38.26 12.41
N TYR A 158 -14.77 -37.18 12.79
CA TYR A 158 -13.56 -37.25 13.62
C TYR A 158 -13.74 -36.70 15.04
N PHE A 159 -14.78 -35.90 15.28
CA PHE A 159 -14.92 -35.13 16.53
C PHE A 159 -16.32 -35.18 17.14
N SER A 160 -17.34 -35.76 16.49
CA SER A 160 -18.61 -36.03 17.18
C SER A 160 -18.59 -37.44 17.75
N ASN A 161 -18.38 -37.53 19.06
CA ASN A 161 -18.76 -38.70 19.87
C ASN A 161 -20.25 -39.00 19.72
#